data_AF-A0A4V6E2E2-F1
#
_entry.id   AF-A0A4V6E2E2-F1
#
_cell.length_a   1.000
_cell.length_b   1.000
_cell.length_c   1.000
_cell.angle_alpha   90.00
_cell.angle_beta   90.00
_cell.angle_gamma   90.00
#
_symmetry.space_group_name_H-M   'P 1'
#
loop_
_entity.id
_entity.type
_entity.pdbx_description
1 polymer ?
#
loop_
_entity_poly.entity_id
_entity_poly.type
_entity_poly.pdbx_seq_one_letter_code
_entity_poly.pdbx_strand_id
1 'polypeptide(L)'
;VGQQLRENVSPSTQRWPSRVYISRDDADERRVVNETQVVRLLEDYGFSRVILSNLSLAEQIVLFYQADVVIGPHGAGLLNAVYSEDVQVIEIFGDYRNACYYTMSGL
;
A
#
# COMPACT_ATOMS: atom_id res chain seq x y z
N VAL A 1 -5.46 13.96 -12.01
CA VAL A 1 -4.97 14.40 -10.69
C VAL A 1 -3.73 13.62 -10.25
N GLY A 2 -3.78 12.28 -10.15
CA GLY A 2 -2.61 11.47 -9.73
C GLY A 2 -1.35 11.69 -10.58
N GLN A 3 -1.49 11.69 -11.91
CA GLN A 3 -0.37 11.97 -12.83
C GLN A 3 0.22 13.38 -12.68
N GLN A 4 -0.62 14.41 -12.54
CA GLN A 4 -0.17 15.79 -12.32
C GLN A 4 0.57 15.97 -10.99
N LEU A 5 0.15 15.25 -9.94
CA LEU A 5 0.86 15.27 -8.65
C LEU A 5 2.23 14.60 -8.75
N ARG A 6 2.35 13.52 -9.54
CA ARG A 6 3.64 12.85 -9.82
C ARG A 6 4.63 13.76 -10.52
N GLU A 7 4.18 14.50 -11.54
CA GLU A 7 5.04 15.41 -12.32
C GLU A 7 5.64 16.56 -11.49
N ASN A 8 5.01 16.89 -10.35
CA ASN A 8 5.48 17.93 -9.44
C ASN A 8 6.35 17.41 -8.28
N VAL A 9 6.59 16.10 -8.19
CA VAL A 9 7.54 15.53 -7.24
C VAL A 9 8.93 15.52 -7.89
N SER A 10 9.88 16.22 -7.27
CA SER A 10 11.29 16.23 -7.72
C SER A 10 11.81 14.80 -7.90
N PRO A 11 12.60 14.49 -8.95
CA PRO A 11 13.17 13.16 -9.13
C PRO A 11 13.97 12.75 -7.88
N SER A 12 13.42 11.86 -7.06
CA SER A 12 14.11 11.36 -5.89
C SER A 12 15.11 10.28 -6.31
N THR A 13 16.34 10.38 -5.84
CA THR A 13 17.37 9.32 -6.01
C THR A 13 17.13 8.11 -5.11
N GLN A 14 16.14 8.20 -4.20
CA GLN A 14 15.77 7.14 -3.29
C GLN A 14 15.11 5.98 -4.04
N ARG A 15 15.71 4.81 -3.92
CA ARG A 15 15.12 3.55 -4.42
C ARG A 15 14.16 3.02 -3.38
N TRP A 16 12.97 2.68 -3.82
CA TRP A 16 11.96 2.01 -3.01
C TRP A 16 11.82 0.55 -3.41
N PRO A 17 11.38 -0.33 -2.51
CA PRO A 17 11.09 -1.72 -2.84
C PRO A 17 9.89 -1.78 -3.79
N SER A 18 9.96 -2.62 -4.82
CA SER A 18 8.86 -2.77 -5.78
C SER A 18 7.74 -3.69 -5.29
N ARG A 19 8.00 -4.52 -4.27
CA ARG A 19 7.01 -5.38 -3.61
C ARG A 19 6.83 -4.90 -2.18
N VAL A 20 5.65 -4.40 -1.87
CA VAL A 20 5.40 -3.67 -0.62
C VAL A 20 4.27 -4.31 0.15
N TYR A 21 4.49 -4.54 1.45
CA TYR A 21 3.43 -4.83 2.41
C TYR A 21 3.19 -3.58 3.27
N ILE A 22 1.99 -3.01 3.19
CA ILE A 22 1.56 -1.84 3.96
C ILE A 22 1.10 -2.30 5.33
N SER A 23 1.88 -1.96 6.35
CA SER A 23 1.57 -2.23 7.75
C SER A 23 0.72 -1.12 8.35
N ARG A 24 -0.11 -1.50 9.32
CA ARG A 24 -0.95 -0.64 10.17
C ARG A 24 -0.65 -0.86 11.65
N ASP A 25 0.53 -1.37 11.97
CA ASP A 25 0.95 -1.67 13.35
C ASP A 25 0.99 -0.42 14.26
N ASP A 26 1.09 0.76 13.64
CA ASP A 26 1.02 2.09 14.25
C ASP A 26 -0.41 2.61 14.45
N ALA A 27 -1.44 1.83 14.13
CA ALA A 27 -2.84 2.23 14.21
C ALA A 27 -3.66 1.37 15.16
N ASP A 28 -4.72 1.96 15.72
CA ASP A 28 -5.60 1.27 16.69
C ASP A 28 -6.55 0.26 16.02
N GLU A 29 -6.87 0.43 14.73
CA GLU A 29 -7.85 -0.36 14.00
C GLU A 29 -7.30 -0.96 12.70
N ARG A 30 -7.96 -2.04 12.24
CA ARG A 30 -7.66 -2.75 10.98
C ARG A 30 -6.22 -3.31 10.94
N ARG A 31 -5.71 -3.72 12.09
CA ARG A 31 -4.45 -4.45 12.22
C ARG A 31 -4.58 -5.90 11.79
N VAL A 32 -3.53 -6.44 11.21
CA VAL A 32 -3.41 -7.88 10.95
C VAL A 32 -2.92 -8.55 12.23
N VAL A 33 -3.75 -9.40 12.85
CA VAL A 33 -3.47 -10.00 14.17
C VAL A 33 -2.17 -10.81 14.17
N ASN A 34 -1.89 -11.51 13.07
CA ASN A 34 -0.70 -12.32 12.89
C ASN A 34 0.32 -11.68 11.93
N GLU A 35 0.43 -10.34 11.93
CA GLU A 35 1.29 -9.59 10.99
C GLU A 35 2.73 -10.14 10.93
N THR A 36 3.33 -10.49 12.07
CA THR A 36 4.70 -11.05 12.10
C THR A 36 4.83 -12.32 11.26
N GLN A 37 3.82 -13.19 11.25
CA GLN A 37 3.84 -14.40 10.43
C GLN A 37 3.66 -14.07 8.94
N VAL A 38 2.78 -13.13 8.64
CA VAL A 38 2.53 -12.66 7.26
C VAL A 38 3.79 -12.03 6.68
N VAL A 39 4.42 -11.11 7.41
CA VAL A 39 5.64 -10.41 6.95
C VAL A 39 6.77 -11.41 6.70
N ARG A 40 7.00 -12.35 7.62
CA ARG A 40 8.03 -13.40 7.43
C ARG A 40 7.80 -14.23 6.17
N LEU A 41 6.54 -14.62 5.90
CA LEU A 41 6.21 -15.33 4.67
C LEU A 41 6.47 -14.46 3.44
N LEU A 42 6.09 -13.18 3.49
CA LEU A 42 6.22 -12.26 2.37
C LEU A 42 7.68 -11.86 2.08
N GLU A 43 8.56 -11.88 3.08
CA GLU A 43 10.01 -11.69 2.91
C GLU A 43 10.59 -12.72 1.92
N ASP A 44 10.16 -13.98 1.97
CA ASP A 44 10.58 -15.03 1.03
C ASP A 44 10.15 -14.75 -0.43
N TYR A 45 9.13 -13.90 -0.61
CA TYR A 45 8.66 -13.42 -1.93
C TYR A 45 9.21 -12.04 -2.29
N GLY A 46 10.17 -11.53 -1.53
CA GLY A 46 10.85 -10.26 -1.78
C GLY A 46 10.05 -9.01 -1.38
N PHE A 47 9.02 -9.14 -0.54
CA PHE A 47 8.27 -7.99 -0.05
C PHE A 47 9.01 -7.28 1.09
N SER A 48 8.84 -5.97 1.13
CA SER A 48 9.29 -5.12 2.24
C SER A 48 8.10 -4.55 3.01
N ARG A 49 8.16 -4.61 4.33
CA ARG A 49 7.16 -3.98 5.22
C ARG A 49 7.37 -2.46 5.27
N VAL A 50 6.29 -1.71 5.05
CA VAL A 50 6.29 -0.24 5.09
C VAL A 50 5.13 0.26 5.94
N ILE A 51 5.39 1.24 6.81
CA ILE A 51 4.36 1.98 7.54
C ILE A 51 4.24 3.36 6.86
N LEU A 52 3.10 3.64 6.23
CA LEU A 52 2.94 4.85 5.41
C LEU A 52 2.92 6.16 6.21
N SER A 53 2.51 6.14 7.47
CA SER A 53 2.50 7.33 8.33
C SER A 53 3.91 7.89 8.61
N ASN A 54 4.93 7.05 8.45
CA ASN A 54 6.33 7.46 8.58
C ASN A 54 6.88 8.14 7.31
N LEU A 55 6.10 8.16 6.22
CA LEU A 55 6.50 8.69 4.93
C LEU A 55 5.76 9.99 4.63
N SER A 56 6.49 10.98 4.09
CA SER A 56 5.89 12.15 3.48
C SER A 56 5.04 11.78 2.26
N LEU A 57 4.12 12.66 1.87
CA LEU A 57 3.29 12.44 0.68
C LEU A 57 4.15 12.19 -0.58
N ALA A 58 5.25 12.94 -0.75
CA ALA A 58 6.15 12.76 -1.89
C ALA A 58 6.79 11.36 -1.88
N GLU A 59 7.25 10.87 -0.72
CA GLU A 59 7.80 9.53 -0.59
C GLU A 59 6.75 8.45 -0.87
N GLN A 60 5.51 8.63 -0.40
CA GLN A 60 4.42 7.70 -0.72
C GLN A 60 4.12 7.66 -2.22
N ILE A 61 4.09 8.83 -2.89
CA ILE A 61 3.90 8.90 -4.34
C ILE A 61 5.00 8.13 -5.07
N VAL A 62 6.27 8.34 -4.69
CA VAL A 62 7.41 7.65 -5.33
C VAL A 62 7.39 6.15 -5.04
N LEU A 63 7.13 5.74 -3.80
CA LEU A 63 7.00 4.33 -3.39
C LEU A 63 5.98 3.61 -4.27
N PHE A 64 4.76 4.14 -4.35
CA PHE A 64 3.69 3.51 -5.13
C PHE A 64 3.96 3.57 -6.63
N TYR A 65 4.59 4.64 -7.12
CA TYR A 65 4.99 4.72 -8.51
C TYR A 65 6.00 3.61 -8.91
N GLN A 66 6.90 3.24 -8.00
CA GLN A 66 7.89 2.17 -8.22
C GLN A 66 7.37 0.77 -7.83
N ALA A 67 6.15 0.64 -7.30
CA ALA A 67 5.63 -0.62 -6.81
C ALA A 67 5.01 -1.46 -7.94
N ASP A 68 5.46 -2.70 -8.05
CA ASP A 68 4.85 -3.75 -8.88
C ASP A 68 3.65 -4.39 -8.16
N VAL A 69 3.79 -4.63 -6.85
CA VAL A 69 2.78 -5.30 -6.03
C VAL A 69 2.67 -4.65 -4.66
N VAL A 70 1.45 -4.32 -4.25
CA VAL A 70 1.14 -3.78 -2.93
C VAL A 70 0.15 -4.69 -2.21
N ILE A 71 0.50 -5.12 -1.00
CA ILE A 71 -0.37 -5.91 -0.11
C ILE A 71 -0.69 -5.07 1.12
N GLY A 72 -1.91 -5.09 1.62
CA GLY A 72 -2.20 -4.44 2.90
C GLY A 72 -3.62 -4.67 3.40
N PRO A 73 -3.89 -4.35 4.67
CA PRO A 73 -5.25 -4.31 5.19
C PRO A 73 -6.08 -3.25 4.47
N HIS A 74 -7.36 -3.55 4.28
CA HIS A 74 -8.32 -2.65 3.66
C HIS A 74 -8.30 -1.25 4.30
N GLY A 75 -8.25 -0.20 3.47
CA GLY A 75 -8.33 1.18 3.93
C GLY A 75 -7.64 2.20 3.03
N ALA A 76 -7.64 3.46 3.47
CA ALA A 76 -7.19 4.61 2.68
C ALA A 76 -5.72 4.55 2.24
N GLY A 77 -4.86 3.81 2.94
CA GLY A 77 -3.44 3.66 2.55
C GLY A 77 -3.25 3.02 1.18
N LEU A 78 -4.18 2.15 0.76
CA LEU A 78 -4.13 1.51 -0.57
C LEU A 78 -4.58 2.46 -1.70
N LEU A 79 -5.26 3.57 -1.39
CA LEU A 79 -5.64 4.57 -2.40
C LEU A 79 -4.42 5.20 -3.09
N ASN A 80 -3.24 5.16 -2.49
CA ASN A 80 -2.01 5.63 -3.13
C ASN A 80 -1.67 4.86 -4.42
N ALA A 81 -2.30 3.70 -4.68
CA ALA A 81 -2.21 2.99 -5.98
C ALA A 81 -2.62 3.87 -7.18
N VAL A 82 -3.37 4.95 -6.98
CA VAL A 82 -3.68 5.93 -8.04
C VAL A 82 -2.44 6.64 -8.61
N TYR A 83 -1.29 6.57 -7.92
CA TYR A 83 -0.02 7.10 -8.39
C TYR A 83 0.79 6.08 -9.20
N SER A 84 0.42 4.80 -9.18
CA SER A 84 1.06 3.75 -9.96
C SER A 84 0.56 3.76 -11.42
N GLU A 85 1.36 3.25 -12.35
CA GLU A 85 0.92 3.03 -13.74
C GLU A 85 0.31 1.64 -13.92
N ASP A 86 0.98 0.63 -13.36
CA ASP A 86 0.55 -0.77 -13.40
C ASP A 86 0.98 -1.43 -12.09
N VAL A 87 0.05 -1.52 -11.13
CA VAL A 87 0.29 -2.11 -9.81
C VAL A 87 -0.74 -3.17 -9.51
N GLN A 88 -0.29 -4.32 -9.03
CA GLN A 88 -1.18 -5.33 -8.49
C GLN A 88 -1.44 -5.06 -7.00
N VAL A 89 -2.71 -4.86 -6.63
CA VAL A 89 -3.12 -4.66 -5.23
C VAL A 89 -3.75 -5.94 -4.68
N ILE A 90 -3.25 -6.44 -3.55
CA ILE A 90 -3.86 -7.52 -2.78
C ILE A 90 -4.37 -6.93 -1.46
N GLU A 91 -5.69 -6.86 -1.35
CA GLU A 91 -6.37 -6.25 -0.21
C GLU A 91 -6.82 -7.32 0.80
N ILE A 92 -6.45 -7.12 2.07
CA ILE A 92 -6.81 -8.01 3.17
C ILE A 92 -8.00 -7.43 3.92
N PHE A 93 -9.11 -8.17 3.93
CA PHE A 93 -10.32 -7.82 4.67
C PHE A 93 -10.42 -8.61 5.97
N GLY A 94 -10.90 -7.95 7.03
CA GLY A 94 -11.39 -8.62 8.23
C GLY A 94 -12.82 -9.14 8.06
N ASP A 95 -13.41 -9.58 9.18
CA ASP A 95 -14.78 -10.10 9.22
C ASP A 95 -15.82 -9.01 8.93
N TYR A 96 -15.56 -7.77 9.37
CA TYR A 96 -16.41 -6.64 9.05
C TYR A 96 -16.12 -6.13 7.64
N ARG A 97 -17.13 -6.20 6.78
CA ARG A 97 -17.07 -5.70 5.41
C ARG A 97 -18.28 -4.81 5.16
N ASN A 98 -18.04 -3.54 4.84
CA ASN A 98 -19.13 -2.68 4.42
C ASN A 98 -19.54 -3.07 2.98
N ALA A 99 -20.82 -3.32 2.76
CA ALA A 99 -21.36 -3.66 1.46
C ALA A 99 -20.98 -2.63 0.37
N CYS A 100 -20.83 -1.35 0.75
CA CYS A 100 -20.46 -0.30 -0.20
C CYS A 100 -19.10 -0.53 -0.86
N TYR A 101 -18.14 -1.22 -0.23
CA TYR A 101 -16.82 -1.48 -0.83
C TYR A 101 -16.90 -2.42 -2.04
N TYR A 102 -17.83 -3.38 -2.02
CA TYR A 102 -18.10 -4.25 -3.17
C TYR A 102 -18.75 -3.48 -4.30
N THR A 103 -19.81 -2.72 -3.96
CA THR A 103 -20.53 -1.88 -4.94
C THR A 103 -19.60 -0.87 -5.62
N MET A 104 -18.66 -0.26 -4.89
CA MET A 104 -17.70 0.70 -5.45
C MET A 104 -16.58 0.03 -6.27
N SER A 105 -16.20 -1.21 -5.96
CA SER A 105 -15.18 -1.96 -6.72
C SER A 105 -15.75 -2.67 -7.96
N GLY A 106 -17.08 -2.63 -8.17
CA GLY A 106 -17.75 -3.28 -9.28
C GLY A 106 -17.89 -4.80 -9.10
N LEU A 107 -17.77 -5.29 -7.86
CA LEU A 107 -17.92 -6.69 -7.44
C LEU A 107 -19.30 -6.97 -6.85
#